data_AF-A0A2I4CQC7-F1
#
_entry.id   AF-A0A2I4CQC7-F1
#
_cell.length_a   1.000
_cell.length_b   1.000
_cell.length_c   1.000
_cell.angle_alpha   90.00
_cell.angle_beta   90.00
_cell.angle_gamma   90.00
#
_symmetry.space_group_name_H-M   'P 1'
#
loop_
_entity.id
_entity.type
_entity.pdbx_description
1 polymer ?
#
loop_
_entity_poly.entity_id
_entity_poly.type
_entity_poly.pdbx_seq_one_letter_code
_entity_poly.pdbx_strand_id
1 'polypeptide(L)'
;MAAEEEVSLLRSQLREKEEQLQQAARAGLDLLNQNMDLQTRLDEQRVEMTNVQEALEQQKYSLQKEVELKARMLESLQSEYDALTTQQKRQLEEQLEHLERNHNLATRELHSKIVSLQSALEESQLNEKQLKHKLELQTEMLHNKTEELRALNEHTQSSMTSEMMEVQLKVMELENVKVELEQRLQECEFREQQLELSSCSLQRKLHRTTEEKEEREKEAVSWFNALEKSRVLNRDLQIQLDQVLQQAQDPNSKGNSLFAELEDKRAEMERQLISMKVQYQSLQKVHAFNKQQMQRMKVQIATLMQLQGSRVDPAQMERLQSMLSQKNGEIQDLMTKLQRLEKVEAQPANPGPAAGAEAQDETYYTDLLKLQLQNSVKDVQRLGGELSLQRMKSLSESQRALSLERKLFTSERLLKQAQSDKFRLQLRVEDLEQKYEPKEGKKKAERKRKEKLPVDVSSMSEGTNPEEQTASGDGPAPRTTDSETSPPAETESSNEESHSVPRPAKYQKIKEPDWTAPPSCSVTQQVDSEENQQHNKKEERSKKPRTEIIHVTNNKTMENQCAQQ
;
A
#
# COMPACT_ATOMS: atom_id res chain seq x y z
N MET A 1 -17.81 -3.27 105.27
CA MET A 1 -16.35 -3.20 105.51
C MET A 1 -15.64 -3.97 104.40
N ALA A 2 -14.96 -5.09 104.68
CA ALA A 2 -14.06 -5.78 103.73
C ALA A 2 -14.56 -5.91 102.26
N ALA A 3 -15.78 -6.43 102.03
CA ALA A 3 -16.31 -6.60 100.67
C ALA A 3 -16.62 -5.27 99.94
N GLU A 4 -16.88 -4.19 100.68
CA GLU A 4 -17.13 -2.86 100.11
C GLU A 4 -15.81 -2.15 99.77
N GLU A 5 -14.77 -2.37 100.59
CA GLU A 5 -13.40 -1.93 100.34
C GLU A 5 -12.81 -2.64 99.10
N GLU A 6 -13.01 -3.94 98.97
CA GLU A 6 -12.62 -4.74 97.79
C GLU A 6 -13.34 -4.26 96.51
N VAL A 7 -14.66 -4.03 96.58
CA VAL A 7 -15.43 -3.43 95.46
C VAL A 7 -14.93 -2.01 95.12
N SER A 8 -14.48 -1.23 96.10
CA SER A 8 -13.90 0.10 95.85
C SER A 8 -12.56 0.02 95.12
N LEU A 9 -11.72 -0.97 95.46
CA LEU A 9 -10.43 -1.23 94.82
C LEU A 9 -10.62 -1.72 93.37
N LEU A 10 -11.54 -2.66 93.14
CA LEU A 10 -11.87 -3.12 91.79
C LEU A 10 -12.40 -1.95 90.91
N ARG A 11 -13.13 -1.00 91.50
CA ARG A 11 -13.61 0.22 90.81
C ARG A 11 -12.52 1.29 90.60
N SER A 12 -11.40 1.27 91.32
CA SER A 12 -10.25 2.13 90.97
C SER A 12 -9.39 1.46 89.89
N GLN A 13 -9.12 0.16 90.02
CA GLN A 13 -8.39 -0.62 89.03
C GLN A 13 -9.08 -0.62 87.66
N LEU A 14 -10.42 -0.76 87.61
CA LEU A 14 -11.16 -0.68 86.35
C LEU A 14 -10.98 0.68 85.66
N ARG A 15 -11.08 1.79 86.40
CA ARG A 15 -10.87 3.14 85.86
C ARG A 15 -9.43 3.35 85.39
N GLU A 16 -8.44 2.87 86.14
CA GLU A 16 -7.03 2.91 85.71
C GLU A 16 -6.81 2.13 84.40
N LYS A 17 -7.48 0.98 84.23
CA LYS A 17 -7.44 0.20 82.97
C LYS A 17 -8.21 0.86 81.83
N GLU A 18 -9.33 1.52 82.10
CA GLU A 18 -10.07 2.31 81.12
C GLU A 18 -9.26 3.54 80.67
N GLU A 19 -8.57 4.22 81.59
CA GLU A 19 -7.66 5.33 81.28
C GLU A 19 -6.44 4.85 80.47
N GLN A 20 -5.84 3.71 80.83
CA GLN A 20 -4.75 3.09 80.05
C GLN A 20 -5.22 2.66 78.65
N LEU A 21 -6.43 2.11 78.52
CA LEU A 21 -7.04 1.79 77.21
C LEU A 21 -7.31 3.06 76.39
N GLN A 22 -7.80 4.13 77.00
CA GLN A 22 -7.99 5.41 76.31
C GLN A 22 -6.65 6.04 75.87
N GLN A 23 -5.61 5.96 76.70
CA GLN A 23 -4.26 6.44 76.34
C GLN A 23 -3.67 5.61 75.18
N ALA A 24 -3.79 4.27 75.24
CA ALA A 24 -3.35 3.39 74.16
C ALA A 24 -4.14 3.61 72.86
N ALA A 25 -5.45 3.84 72.94
CA ALA A 25 -6.29 4.16 71.79
C ALA A 25 -5.95 5.51 71.16
N ARG A 26 -5.64 6.54 71.97
CA ARG A 26 -5.13 7.84 71.49
C ARG A 26 -3.78 7.68 70.81
N ALA A 27 -2.80 7.04 71.45
CA ALA A 27 -1.49 6.79 70.86
C ALA A 27 -1.56 5.95 69.57
N GLY A 28 -2.49 4.98 69.48
CA GLY A 28 -2.75 4.22 68.26
C GLY A 28 -3.37 5.06 67.14
N LEU A 29 -4.28 5.99 67.48
CA LEU A 29 -4.85 6.96 66.53
C LEU A 29 -3.80 7.98 66.06
N ASP A 30 -2.96 8.49 66.97
CA ASP A 30 -1.88 9.42 66.64
C ASP A 30 -0.84 8.76 65.72
N LEU A 31 -0.49 7.48 65.97
CA LEU A 31 0.37 6.70 65.09
C LEU A 31 -0.28 6.41 63.73
N LEU A 32 -1.59 6.15 63.69
CA LEU A 32 -2.33 5.99 62.44
C LEU A 32 -2.35 7.28 61.62
N ASN A 33 -2.55 8.43 62.27
CA ASN A 33 -2.50 9.75 61.63
C ASN A 33 -1.08 10.05 61.10
N GLN A 34 -0.03 9.78 61.86
CA GLN A 34 1.36 9.91 61.38
C GLN A 34 1.66 9.00 60.18
N ASN A 35 1.13 7.77 60.18
CA ASN A 35 1.27 6.86 59.05
C ASN A 35 0.48 7.34 57.81
N MET A 36 -0.69 7.95 58.02
CA MET A 36 -1.48 8.60 56.96
C MET A 36 -0.70 9.78 56.34
N ASP A 37 -0.16 10.69 57.17
CA ASP A 37 0.66 11.83 56.73
C ASP A 37 1.91 11.37 55.95
N LEU A 38 2.59 10.33 56.42
CA LEU A 38 3.75 9.75 55.74
C LEU A 38 3.37 9.11 54.40
N GLN A 39 2.24 8.41 54.33
CA GLN A 39 1.72 7.84 53.08
C GLN A 39 1.35 8.94 52.09
N THR A 40 0.66 10.00 52.53
CA THR A 40 0.32 11.15 51.68
C THR A 40 1.57 11.81 51.11
N ARG A 41 2.59 12.11 51.93
CA ARG A 41 3.87 12.69 51.45
C ARG A 41 4.62 11.78 50.49
N LEU A 42 4.54 10.47 50.69
CA LEU A 42 5.17 9.48 49.81
C LEU A 42 4.46 9.42 48.45
N ASP A 43 3.13 9.54 48.42
CA ASP A 43 2.34 9.62 47.19
C ASP A 43 2.47 10.98 46.49
N GLU A 44 2.60 12.09 47.23
CA GLU A 44 2.99 13.41 46.69
C GLU A 44 4.35 13.32 45.98
N GLN A 45 5.37 12.77 46.65
CA GLN A 45 6.71 12.56 46.06
C GLN A 45 6.69 11.62 44.84
N ARG A 46 5.83 10.60 44.83
CA ARG A 46 5.62 9.75 43.63
C ARG A 46 5.10 10.57 42.46
N VAL A 47 4.06 11.39 42.68
CA VAL A 47 3.48 12.25 41.65
C VAL A 47 4.49 13.29 41.14
N GLU A 48 5.25 13.94 42.03
CA GLU A 48 6.34 14.85 41.65
C GLU A 48 7.40 14.16 40.78
N MET A 49 7.86 12.97 41.17
CA MET A 49 8.85 12.20 40.42
C MET A 49 8.32 11.75 39.05
N THR A 50 7.05 11.33 38.95
CA THR A 50 6.41 11.00 37.67
C THR A 50 6.29 12.23 36.78
N ASN A 51 5.84 13.37 37.30
CA ASN A 51 5.75 14.62 36.54
C ASN A 51 7.13 15.08 35.99
N VAL A 52 8.19 14.93 36.78
CA VAL A 52 9.57 15.22 36.34
C VAL A 52 10.03 14.23 35.28
N GLN A 53 9.73 12.94 35.41
CA GLN A 53 10.05 11.95 34.38
C GLN A 53 9.33 12.25 33.05
N GLU A 54 8.02 12.50 33.09
CA GLU A 54 7.23 12.85 31.89
C GLU A 54 7.76 14.12 31.21
N ALA A 55 8.11 15.15 31.98
CA ALA A 55 8.69 16.38 31.45
C ALA A 55 10.06 16.14 30.77
N LEU A 56 10.93 15.32 31.37
CA LEU A 56 12.22 14.95 30.79
C LEU A 56 12.08 14.08 29.54
N GLU A 57 11.11 13.16 29.51
CA GLU A 57 10.79 12.37 28.31
C GLU A 57 10.27 13.25 27.18
N GLN A 58 9.34 14.18 27.46
CA GLN A 58 8.85 15.16 26.48
C GLN A 58 9.99 16.04 25.93
N GLN A 59 10.87 16.55 26.80
CA GLN A 59 12.05 17.32 26.38
C GLN A 59 13.00 16.49 25.51
N LYS A 60 13.29 15.25 25.89
CA LYS A 60 14.11 14.30 25.11
C LYS A 60 13.53 14.08 23.71
N TYR A 61 12.22 13.80 23.60
CA TYR A 61 11.57 13.61 22.29
C TYR A 61 11.52 14.89 21.45
N SER A 62 11.43 16.07 22.08
CA SER A 62 11.49 17.36 21.38
C SER A 62 12.90 17.62 20.83
N LEU A 63 13.93 17.51 21.68
CA LEU A 63 15.34 17.70 21.31
C LEU A 63 15.79 16.69 20.26
N GLN A 64 15.36 15.42 20.34
CA GLN A 64 15.66 14.42 19.31
C GLN A 64 15.11 14.85 17.94
N LYS A 65 13.85 15.31 17.88
CA LYS A 65 13.25 15.80 16.62
C LYS A 65 13.96 17.05 16.09
N GLU A 66 14.41 17.95 16.97
CA GLU A 66 15.18 19.13 16.59
C GLU A 66 16.56 18.76 16.03
N VAL A 67 17.25 17.79 16.63
CA VAL A 67 18.53 17.25 16.13
C VAL A 67 18.33 16.54 14.79
N GLU A 68 17.29 15.71 14.63
CA GLU A 68 16.95 15.08 13.36
C GLU A 68 16.61 16.10 12.26
N LEU A 69 15.93 17.20 12.59
CA LEU A 69 15.66 18.29 11.65
C LEU A 69 16.97 18.98 11.22
N LYS A 70 17.83 19.32 12.18
CA LYS A 70 19.13 19.96 11.92
C LYS A 70 20.07 19.06 11.12
N ALA A 71 20.07 17.76 11.36
CA ALA A 71 20.83 16.78 10.57
C ALA A 71 20.38 16.82 9.10
N ARG A 72 19.08 16.68 8.81
CA ARG A 72 18.53 16.76 7.45
C ARG A 72 18.81 18.10 6.77
N MET A 73 18.79 19.21 7.51
CA MET A 73 19.17 20.52 6.98
C MET A 73 20.66 20.59 6.62
N LEU A 74 21.54 20.07 7.49
CA LEU A 74 22.99 20.01 7.21
C LEU A 74 23.29 19.11 6.01
N GLU A 75 22.61 17.96 5.88
CA GLU A 75 22.68 17.07 4.71
C GLU A 75 22.28 17.80 3.42
N SER A 76 21.20 18.60 3.43
CA SER A 76 20.80 19.40 2.26
C SER A 76 21.80 20.52 1.91
N LEU A 77 22.31 21.26 2.91
CA LEU A 77 23.33 22.30 2.67
C LEU A 77 24.65 21.69 2.18
N GLN A 78 25.00 20.50 2.64
CA GLN A 78 26.16 19.77 2.14
C GLN A 78 25.95 19.34 0.69
N SER A 79 24.78 18.82 0.31
CA SER A 79 24.50 18.45 -1.09
C SER A 79 24.48 19.67 -2.02
N GLU A 80 23.99 20.82 -1.55
CA GLU A 80 24.06 22.09 -2.30
C GLU A 80 25.51 22.57 -2.47
N TYR A 81 26.34 22.47 -1.41
CA TYR A 81 27.76 22.80 -1.46
C TYR A 81 28.55 21.88 -2.41
N ASP A 82 28.30 20.57 -2.38
CA ASP A 82 28.96 19.60 -3.25
C ASP A 82 28.50 19.77 -4.72
N ALA A 83 27.22 20.10 -4.96
CA ALA A 83 26.70 20.45 -6.28
C ALA A 83 27.35 21.74 -6.83
N LEU A 84 27.47 22.80 -6.01
CA LEU A 84 28.13 24.04 -6.40
C LEU A 84 29.63 23.82 -6.65
N THR A 85 30.30 23.03 -5.81
CA THR A 85 31.72 22.71 -5.94
C THR A 85 32.00 21.90 -7.21
N THR A 86 31.15 20.93 -7.56
CA THR A 86 31.28 20.16 -8.81
C THR A 86 30.94 21.00 -10.05
N GLN A 87 29.95 21.88 -9.97
CA GLN A 87 29.67 22.86 -11.04
C GLN A 87 30.86 23.79 -11.29
N GLN A 88 31.45 24.37 -10.24
CA GLN A 88 32.60 25.28 -10.36
C GLN A 88 33.83 24.59 -10.96
N LYS A 89 34.14 23.36 -10.51
CA LYS A 89 35.23 22.54 -11.09
C LYS A 89 35.02 22.31 -12.58
N ARG A 90 33.83 21.85 -12.97
CA ARG A 90 33.48 21.63 -14.38
C ARG A 90 33.59 22.91 -15.21
N GLN A 91 33.14 24.06 -14.70
CA GLN A 91 33.26 25.34 -15.42
C GLN A 91 34.72 25.76 -15.61
N LEU A 92 35.59 25.50 -14.62
CA LEU A 92 37.02 25.75 -14.72
C LEU A 92 37.69 24.79 -15.72
N GLU A 93 37.32 23.51 -15.70
CA GLU A 93 37.78 22.49 -16.66
C GLU A 93 37.39 22.86 -18.09
N GLU A 94 36.12 23.20 -18.35
CA GLU A 94 35.62 23.66 -19.66
C GLU A 94 36.38 24.91 -20.17
N GLN A 95 36.72 25.86 -19.29
CA GLN A 95 37.51 27.05 -19.63
C GLN A 95 38.98 26.70 -19.94
N LEU A 96 39.61 25.84 -19.14
CA LEU A 96 41.00 25.41 -19.33
C LEU A 96 41.15 24.64 -20.65
N GLU A 97 40.27 23.67 -20.91
CA GLU A 97 40.29 22.93 -22.18
C GLU A 97 40.04 23.86 -23.38
N HIS A 98 39.16 24.86 -23.26
CA HIS A 98 38.91 25.80 -24.35
C HIS A 98 40.14 26.69 -24.62
N LEU A 99 40.79 27.19 -23.57
CA LEU A 99 42.04 27.94 -23.68
C LEU A 99 43.16 27.09 -24.31
N GLU A 100 43.28 25.82 -23.89
CA GLU A 100 44.26 24.89 -24.43
C GLU A 100 44.00 24.58 -25.92
N ARG A 101 42.73 24.33 -26.30
CA ARG A 101 42.32 24.16 -27.71
C ARG A 101 42.70 25.38 -28.56
N ASN A 102 42.41 26.59 -28.06
CA ASN A 102 42.71 27.84 -28.76
C ASN A 102 44.23 28.06 -28.89
N HIS A 103 45.01 27.81 -27.83
CA HIS A 103 46.47 27.88 -27.88
C HIS A 103 47.07 26.86 -28.85
N ASN A 104 46.58 25.61 -28.81
CA ASN A 104 47.01 24.55 -29.73
C ASN A 104 46.63 24.85 -31.20
N LEU A 105 45.56 25.61 -31.48
CA LEU A 105 45.27 26.09 -32.82
C LEU A 105 46.28 27.18 -33.25
N ALA A 106 46.46 28.23 -32.45
CA ALA A 106 47.41 29.31 -32.74
C ALA A 106 48.85 28.80 -32.94
N THR A 107 49.30 27.86 -32.11
CA THR A 107 50.62 27.23 -32.23
C THR A 107 50.77 26.40 -33.51
N ARG A 108 49.71 25.69 -33.96
CA ARG A 108 49.72 24.97 -35.26
C ARG A 108 49.74 25.94 -36.44
N GLU A 109 48.98 27.03 -36.38
CA GLU A 109 48.96 28.06 -37.43
C GLU A 109 50.33 28.75 -37.57
N LEU A 110 50.94 29.15 -36.45
CA LEU A 110 52.28 29.73 -36.43
C LEU A 110 53.34 28.73 -36.91
N HIS A 111 53.29 27.48 -36.48
CA HIS A 111 54.20 26.43 -36.95
C HIS A 111 54.05 26.19 -38.46
N SER A 112 52.83 26.08 -38.98
CA SER A 112 52.55 25.94 -40.41
C SER A 112 53.11 27.12 -41.22
N LYS A 113 52.97 28.36 -40.69
CA LYS A 113 53.51 29.57 -41.31
C LYS A 113 55.04 29.64 -41.27
N ILE A 114 55.67 29.14 -40.20
CA ILE A 114 57.14 29.02 -40.12
C ILE A 114 57.64 28.02 -41.17
N VAL A 115 57.02 26.84 -41.27
CA VAL A 115 57.43 25.80 -42.23
C VAL A 115 57.24 26.27 -43.68
N SER A 116 56.15 26.98 -44.01
CA SER A 116 55.95 27.49 -45.37
C SER A 116 56.94 28.60 -45.76
N LEU A 117 57.25 29.50 -44.82
CA LEU A 117 58.30 30.52 -45.01
C LEU A 117 59.70 29.90 -45.13
N GLN A 118 59.99 28.83 -44.38
CA GLN A 118 61.23 28.05 -44.54
C GLN A 118 61.33 27.44 -45.94
N SER A 119 60.28 26.76 -46.43
CA SER A 119 60.31 26.19 -47.79
C SER A 119 60.45 27.24 -48.89
N ALA A 120 59.80 28.41 -48.75
CA ALA A 120 59.94 29.51 -49.71
C ALA A 120 61.35 30.15 -49.68
N LEU A 121 61.99 30.18 -48.51
CA LEU A 121 63.38 30.63 -48.36
C LEU A 121 64.36 29.62 -48.98
N GLU A 122 64.18 28.32 -48.73
CA GLU A 122 64.96 27.24 -49.34
C GLU A 122 64.86 27.28 -50.88
N GLU A 123 63.64 27.44 -51.42
CA GLU A 123 63.39 27.59 -52.87
C GLU A 123 64.05 28.84 -53.43
N SER A 124 63.92 30.00 -52.78
CA SER A 124 64.56 31.24 -53.23
C SER A 124 66.09 31.14 -53.21
N GLN A 125 66.68 30.49 -52.21
CA GLN A 125 68.13 30.27 -52.13
C GLN A 125 68.63 29.30 -53.20
N LEU A 126 67.85 28.27 -53.54
CA LEU A 126 68.17 27.35 -54.62
C LEU A 126 68.14 28.07 -55.98
N ASN A 127 67.11 28.88 -56.24
CA ASN A 127 66.99 29.70 -57.43
C ASN A 127 68.15 30.72 -57.54
N GLU A 128 68.54 31.36 -56.43
CA GLU A 128 69.70 32.26 -56.38
C GLU A 128 71.01 31.54 -56.74
N LYS A 129 71.25 30.34 -56.19
CA LYS A 129 72.43 29.51 -56.53
C LYS A 129 72.47 29.14 -58.01
N GLN A 130 71.34 28.70 -58.56
CA GLN A 130 71.24 28.35 -59.99
C GLN A 130 71.51 29.55 -60.90
N LEU A 131 70.99 30.74 -60.54
CA LEU A 131 71.23 31.97 -61.29
C LEU A 131 72.68 32.44 -61.20
N LYS A 132 73.34 32.33 -60.04
CA LYS A 132 74.77 32.63 -59.87
C LYS A 132 75.64 31.70 -60.72
N HIS A 133 75.45 30.40 -60.63
CA HIS A 133 76.21 29.43 -61.42
C HIS A 133 76.03 29.65 -62.94
N LYS A 134 74.81 29.97 -63.38
CA LYS A 134 74.55 30.35 -64.78
C LYS A 134 75.24 31.64 -65.20
N LEU A 135 75.33 32.64 -64.31
CA LEU A 135 76.06 33.89 -64.54
C LEU A 135 77.58 33.65 -64.61
N GLU A 136 78.11 32.79 -63.73
CA GLU A 136 79.52 32.37 -63.70
C GLU A 136 79.91 31.70 -65.02
N LEU A 137 79.17 30.68 -65.47
CA LEU A 137 79.38 30.01 -66.76
C LEU A 137 79.29 30.99 -67.96
N GLN A 138 78.38 31.97 -67.93
CA GLN A 138 78.31 33.00 -68.97
C GLN A 138 79.49 33.97 -68.92
N THR A 139 79.99 34.29 -67.73
CA THR A 139 81.17 35.16 -67.52
C THR A 139 82.44 34.47 -67.98
N GLU A 140 82.60 33.17 -67.66
CA GLU A 140 83.71 32.33 -68.11
C GLU A 140 83.69 32.11 -69.62
N MET A 141 82.52 31.85 -70.23
CA MET A 141 82.37 31.77 -71.69
C MET A 141 82.81 33.08 -72.37
N LEU A 142 82.39 34.23 -71.85
CA LEU A 142 82.80 35.54 -72.36
C LEU A 142 84.31 35.78 -72.16
N HIS A 143 84.85 35.40 -71.01
CA HIS A 143 86.29 35.47 -70.74
C HIS A 143 87.07 34.65 -71.76
N ASN A 144 86.77 33.36 -71.91
CA ASN A 144 87.41 32.45 -72.86
C ASN A 144 87.32 32.97 -74.30
N LYS A 145 86.19 33.54 -74.71
CA LYS A 145 86.06 34.17 -76.04
C LYS A 145 86.91 35.45 -76.19
N THR A 146 87.15 36.22 -75.12
CA THR A 146 88.12 37.33 -75.15
C THR A 146 89.59 36.87 -75.08
N GLU A 147 89.87 35.73 -74.42
CA GLU A 147 91.19 35.08 -74.44
C GLU A 147 91.50 34.56 -75.87
N GLU A 148 90.57 33.83 -76.50
CA GLU A 148 90.68 33.34 -77.89
C GLU A 148 90.96 34.46 -78.89
N LEU A 149 90.23 35.57 -78.80
CA LEU A 149 90.42 36.72 -79.69
C LEU A 149 91.80 37.39 -79.48
N ARG A 150 92.31 37.40 -78.24
CA ARG A 150 93.67 37.91 -77.94
C ARG A 150 94.74 36.96 -78.48
N ALA A 151 94.62 35.66 -78.18
CA ALA A 151 95.54 34.63 -78.62
C ALA A 151 95.61 34.54 -80.15
N LEU A 152 94.48 34.62 -80.86
CA LEU A 152 94.46 34.60 -82.33
C LEU A 152 95.09 35.86 -82.94
N ASN A 153 94.91 37.03 -82.31
CA ASN A 153 95.59 38.27 -82.70
C ASN A 153 97.11 38.22 -82.47
N GLU A 154 97.57 37.59 -81.38
CA GLU A 154 98.99 37.36 -81.10
C GLU A 154 99.57 36.31 -82.05
N HIS A 155 98.85 35.21 -82.30
CA HIS A 155 99.33 34.11 -83.14
C HIS A 155 99.46 34.50 -84.62
N THR A 156 98.58 35.37 -85.10
CA THR A 156 98.67 35.99 -86.44
C THR A 156 99.95 36.81 -86.63
N GLN A 157 100.64 37.19 -85.54
CA GLN A 157 101.92 37.90 -85.56
C GLN A 157 103.14 36.98 -85.40
N SER A 158 102.94 35.65 -85.26
CA SER A 158 104.02 34.67 -85.03
C SER A 158 104.09 33.57 -86.10
N SER A 159 105.25 33.38 -86.73
CA SER A 159 105.46 32.34 -87.75
C SER A 159 105.70 30.96 -87.11
N MET A 160 104.67 30.11 -87.07
CA MET A 160 104.72 28.77 -86.46
C MET A 160 105.34 27.68 -87.36
N THR A 161 105.70 26.54 -86.75
CA THR A 161 106.29 25.36 -87.43
C THR A 161 105.39 24.11 -87.28
N SER A 162 105.52 23.15 -88.20
CA SER A 162 104.57 22.02 -88.31
C SER A 162 104.54 21.09 -87.09
N GLU A 163 105.69 20.80 -86.47
CA GLU A 163 105.75 19.92 -85.29
C GLU A 163 105.13 20.59 -84.05
N MET A 164 105.34 21.90 -83.89
CA MET A 164 104.71 22.70 -82.85
C MET A 164 103.18 22.70 -82.99
N MET A 165 102.69 22.78 -84.23
CA MET A 165 101.26 22.71 -84.55
C MET A 165 100.64 21.34 -84.23
N GLU A 166 101.36 20.23 -84.49
CA GLU A 166 100.88 18.87 -84.12
C GLU A 166 100.82 18.67 -82.60
N VAL A 167 101.82 19.17 -81.86
CA VAL A 167 101.79 19.16 -80.39
C VAL A 167 100.63 20.01 -79.86
N GLN A 168 100.39 21.19 -80.44
CA GLN A 168 99.30 22.07 -80.03
C GLN A 168 97.92 21.45 -80.28
N LEU A 169 97.73 20.71 -81.38
CA LEU A 169 96.52 19.94 -81.64
C LEU A 169 96.30 18.85 -80.57
N LYS A 170 97.34 18.11 -80.19
CA LYS A 170 97.25 17.08 -79.13
C LYS A 170 96.99 17.65 -77.74
N VAL A 171 97.51 18.84 -77.44
CA VAL A 171 97.16 19.59 -76.22
C VAL A 171 95.67 19.94 -76.23
N MET A 172 95.17 20.53 -77.32
CA MET A 172 93.75 20.87 -77.49
C MET A 172 92.83 19.63 -77.42
N GLU A 173 93.23 18.48 -77.96
CA GLU A 173 92.49 17.21 -77.82
C GLU A 173 92.40 16.75 -76.36
N LEU A 174 93.50 16.81 -75.60
CA LEU A 174 93.52 16.45 -74.18
C LEU A 174 92.75 17.44 -73.31
N GLU A 175 92.79 18.74 -73.64
CA GLU A 175 92.00 19.78 -72.98
C GLU A 175 90.50 19.58 -73.21
N ASN A 176 90.07 19.23 -74.42
CA ASN A 176 88.67 18.86 -74.70
C ASN A 176 88.22 17.63 -73.90
N VAL A 177 89.05 16.57 -73.84
CA VAL A 177 88.74 15.35 -73.05
C VAL A 177 88.71 15.65 -71.55
N LYS A 178 89.57 16.55 -71.05
CA LYS A 178 89.54 17.03 -69.66
C LYS A 178 88.21 17.73 -69.37
N VAL A 179 87.77 18.67 -70.22
CA VAL A 179 86.51 19.40 -70.06
C VAL A 179 85.30 18.45 -70.13
N GLU A 180 85.30 17.45 -71.02
CA GLU A 180 84.24 16.42 -71.03
C GLU A 180 84.16 15.63 -69.71
N LEU A 181 85.30 15.31 -69.09
CA LEU A 181 85.35 14.58 -67.82
C LEU A 181 84.94 15.47 -66.64
N GLU A 182 85.32 16.75 -66.64
CA GLU A 182 84.90 17.73 -65.64
C GLU A 182 83.39 18.00 -65.73
N GLN A 183 82.82 18.09 -66.93
CA GLN A 183 81.35 18.18 -67.11
C GLN A 183 80.65 16.91 -66.60
N ARG A 184 81.16 15.71 -66.93
CA ARG A 184 80.57 14.45 -66.45
C ARG A 184 80.66 14.30 -64.93
N LEU A 185 81.71 14.82 -64.30
CA LEU A 185 81.83 14.85 -62.84
C LEU A 185 80.74 15.74 -62.23
N GLN A 186 80.58 16.97 -62.72
CA GLN A 186 79.52 17.89 -62.28
C GLN A 186 78.11 17.29 -62.48
N GLU A 187 77.86 16.64 -63.62
CA GLU A 187 76.59 15.93 -63.90
C GLU A 187 76.32 14.75 -62.95
N CYS A 188 77.35 14.15 -62.35
CA CYS A 188 77.21 13.15 -61.29
C CYS A 188 76.96 13.82 -59.94
N GLU A 189 77.72 14.85 -59.57
CA GLU A 189 77.55 15.62 -58.32
C GLU A 189 76.15 16.23 -58.21
N PHE A 190 75.61 16.80 -59.28
CA PHE A 190 74.23 17.33 -59.29
C PHE A 190 73.17 16.22 -59.13
N ARG A 191 73.40 15.02 -59.67
CA ARG A 191 72.52 13.86 -59.45
C ARG A 191 72.60 13.36 -58.01
N GLU A 192 73.80 13.33 -57.43
CA GLU A 192 74.01 12.92 -56.04
C GLU A 192 73.30 13.88 -55.08
N GLN A 193 73.50 15.19 -55.22
CA GLN A 193 72.79 16.21 -54.44
C GLN A 193 71.25 16.11 -54.59
N GLN A 194 70.76 15.82 -55.79
CA GLN A 194 69.32 15.60 -56.03
C GLN A 194 68.80 14.34 -55.30
N LEU A 195 69.59 13.26 -55.29
CA LEU A 195 69.28 12.03 -54.56
C LEU A 195 69.33 12.24 -53.05
N GLU A 196 70.32 12.95 -52.51
CA GLU A 196 70.41 13.32 -51.09
C GLU A 196 69.18 14.12 -50.64
N LEU A 197 68.80 15.17 -51.38
CA LEU A 197 67.59 15.96 -51.09
C LEU A 197 66.33 15.08 -51.12
N SER A 198 66.24 14.15 -52.07
CA SER A 198 65.13 13.19 -52.12
C SER A 198 65.12 12.25 -50.90
N SER A 199 66.29 11.76 -50.48
CA SER A 199 66.49 10.89 -49.33
C SER A 199 66.11 11.59 -48.03
N CYS A 200 66.60 12.81 -47.79
CA CYS A 200 66.21 13.64 -46.64
C CYS A 200 64.72 14.03 -46.66
N SER A 201 64.06 14.07 -47.84
CA SER A 201 62.60 14.25 -47.92
C SER A 201 61.84 12.98 -47.51
N LEU A 202 62.34 11.80 -47.91
CA LEU A 202 61.77 10.50 -47.58
C LEU A 202 61.99 10.15 -46.10
N GLN A 203 63.16 10.44 -45.56
CA GLN A 203 63.49 10.24 -44.14
C GLN A 203 62.62 11.13 -43.23
N ARG A 204 62.40 12.40 -43.61
CA ARG A 204 61.44 13.29 -42.90
C ARG A 204 59.99 12.79 -42.99
N LYS A 205 59.58 12.19 -44.11
CA LYS A 205 58.24 11.56 -44.25
C LYS A 205 58.12 10.32 -43.38
N LEU A 206 59.13 9.43 -43.42
CA LEU A 206 59.20 8.22 -42.60
C LEU A 206 59.09 8.54 -41.11
N HIS A 207 59.84 9.55 -40.63
CA HIS A 207 59.81 9.96 -39.23
C HIS A 207 58.40 10.39 -38.79
N ARG A 208 57.72 11.24 -39.58
CA ARG A 208 56.33 11.65 -39.33
C ARG A 208 55.37 10.46 -39.31
N THR A 209 55.50 9.53 -40.25
CA THR A 209 54.69 8.31 -40.28
C THR A 209 54.96 7.40 -39.08
N THR A 210 56.18 7.38 -38.53
CA THR A 210 56.47 6.66 -37.26
C THR A 210 55.89 7.38 -36.04
N GLU A 211 55.94 8.71 -35.97
CA GLU A 211 55.31 9.50 -34.90
C GLU A 211 53.79 9.29 -34.90
N GLU A 212 53.15 9.44 -36.06
CA GLU A 212 51.73 9.16 -36.31
C GLU A 212 51.30 7.71 -35.99
N LYS A 213 52.21 6.75 -36.13
CA LYS A 213 51.98 5.35 -35.75
C LYS A 213 52.01 5.21 -34.22
N GLU A 214 53.03 5.75 -33.57
CA GLU A 214 53.14 5.70 -32.13
C GLU A 214 51.99 6.44 -31.43
N GLU A 215 51.52 7.57 -31.97
CA GLU A 215 50.35 8.28 -31.46
C GLU A 215 49.10 7.41 -31.50
N ARG A 216 48.83 6.74 -32.63
CA ARG A 216 47.70 5.79 -32.74
C ARG A 216 47.87 4.55 -31.84
N GLU A 217 49.10 4.11 -31.57
CA GLU A 217 49.37 3.05 -30.58
C GLU A 217 49.12 3.53 -29.14
N LYS A 218 49.50 4.77 -28.80
CA LYS A 218 49.20 5.42 -27.51
C LYS A 218 47.70 5.61 -27.32
N GLU A 219 46.97 6.03 -28.36
CA GLU A 219 45.50 6.08 -28.39
C GLU A 219 44.89 4.69 -28.20
N ALA A 220 45.31 3.69 -28.97
CA ALA A 220 44.77 2.32 -28.85
C ALA A 220 44.95 1.75 -27.42
N VAL A 221 46.12 1.96 -26.82
CA VAL A 221 46.40 1.58 -25.42
C VAL A 221 45.50 2.35 -24.44
N SER A 222 45.22 3.64 -24.67
CA SER A 222 44.31 4.40 -23.81
C SER A 222 42.86 3.88 -23.91
N TRP A 223 42.38 3.55 -25.12
CA TRP A 223 41.07 2.93 -25.34
C TRP A 223 40.96 1.53 -24.72
N PHE A 224 41.98 0.68 -24.82
CA PHE A 224 42.00 -0.63 -24.15
C PHE A 224 41.98 -0.49 -22.63
N ASN A 225 42.74 0.46 -22.06
CA ASN A 225 42.75 0.74 -20.63
C ASN A 225 41.40 1.28 -20.13
N ALA A 226 40.73 2.15 -20.91
CA ALA A 226 39.38 2.63 -20.61
C ALA A 226 38.34 1.49 -20.69
N LEU A 227 38.46 0.62 -21.69
CA LEU A 227 37.59 -0.54 -21.86
C LEU A 227 37.74 -1.55 -20.71
N GLU A 228 38.96 -1.86 -20.27
CA GLU A 228 39.12 -2.81 -19.16
C GLU A 228 38.72 -2.21 -17.80
N LYS A 229 38.94 -0.90 -17.57
CA LYS A 229 38.33 -0.19 -16.44
C LYS A 229 36.80 -0.31 -16.46
N SER A 230 36.17 -0.07 -17.61
CA SER A 230 34.72 -0.24 -17.79
C SER A 230 34.27 -1.68 -17.53
N ARG A 231 35.03 -2.69 -17.99
CA ARG A 231 34.74 -4.10 -17.70
C ARG A 231 34.89 -4.46 -16.23
N VAL A 232 35.89 -3.93 -15.52
CA VAL A 232 36.01 -4.09 -14.06
C VAL A 232 34.80 -3.48 -13.35
N LEU A 233 34.45 -2.22 -13.65
CA LEU A 233 33.27 -1.58 -13.08
C LEU A 233 31.96 -2.33 -13.39
N ASN A 234 31.81 -2.92 -14.57
CA ASN A 234 30.65 -3.76 -14.88
C ASN A 234 30.64 -5.07 -14.07
N ARG A 235 31.79 -5.70 -13.81
CA ARG A 235 31.89 -6.86 -12.90
C ARG A 235 31.55 -6.47 -11.46
N ASP A 236 32.04 -5.32 -10.99
CA ASP A 236 31.77 -4.81 -9.64
C ASP A 236 30.29 -4.47 -9.46
N LEU A 237 29.66 -3.86 -10.47
CA LEU A 237 28.21 -3.60 -10.49
C LEU A 237 27.38 -4.89 -10.57
N GLN A 238 27.83 -5.91 -11.31
CA GLN A 238 27.18 -7.21 -11.32
C GLN A 238 27.27 -7.88 -9.93
N ILE A 239 28.44 -7.82 -9.27
CA ILE A 239 28.63 -8.33 -7.91
C ILE A 239 27.72 -7.59 -6.91
N GLN A 240 27.57 -6.27 -7.03
CA GLN A 240 26.63 -5.49 -6.22
C GLN A 240 25.17 -5.88 -6.48
N LEU A 241 24.79 -6.09 -7.75
CA LEU A 241 23.46 -6.56 -8.11
C LEU A 241 23.17 -7.95 -7.53
N ASP A 242 24.12 -8.89 -7.67
CA ASP A 242 24.02 -10.24 -7.14
C ASP A 242 23.92 -10.24 -5.59
N GLN A 243 24.67 -9.36 -4.91
CA GLN A 243 24.56 -9.15 -3.46
C GLN A 243 23.19 -8.59 -3.06
N VAL A 244 22.65 -7.60 -3.78
CA VAL A 244 21.31 -7.04 -3.50
C VAL A 244 20.22 -8.08 -3.77
N LEU A 245 20.37 -8.91 -4.81
CA LEU A 245 19.44 -10.01 -5.09
C LEU A 245 19.50 -11.09 -4.00
N GLN A 246 20.67 -11.41 -3.45
CA GLN A 246 20.80 -12.31 -2.29
C GLN A 246 20.16 -11.70 -1.03
N GLN A 247 20.47 -10.44 -0.70
CA GLN A 247 19.87 -9.72 0.43
C GLN A 247 18.34 -9.57 0.35
N ALA A 248 17.78 -9.60 -0.87
CA ALA A 248 16.34 -9.60 -1.13
C ALA A 248 15.72 -11.01 -1.15
N GLN A 249 16.52 -12.08 -1.23
CA GLN A 249 16.09 -13.47 -1.12
C GLN A 249 16.24 -14.03 0.30
N ASP A 250 17.11 -13.45 1.14
CA ASP A 250 17.32 -13.85 2.53
C ASP A 250 16.04 -13.67 3.38
N PRO A 251 15.37 -14.74 3.84
CA PRO A 251 14.10 -14.62 4.57
C PRO A 251 14.27 -14.09 6.01
N ASN A 252 15.50 -13.94 6.49
CA ASN A 252 15.85 -13.27 7.74
C ASN A 252 16.39 -11.85 7.53
N SER A 253 16.58 -11.41 6.28
CA SER A 253 16.91 -10.02 5.95
C SER A 253 15.67 -9.17 6.20
N LYS A 254 15.62 -8.50 7.36
CA LYS A 254 14.55 -7.54 7.69
C LYS A 254 14.76 -6.23 6.93
N GLY A 255 14.65 -6.32 5.60
CA GLY A 255 14.64 -5.18 4.71
C GLY A 255 13.43 -4.30 4.99
N ASN A 256 13.68 -3.03 5.33
CA ASN A 256 12.74 -1.99 5.77
C ASN A 256 11.70 -1.54 4.71
N SER A 257 11.20 -2.46 3.87
CA SER A 257 10.12 -2.17 2.93
C SER A 257 8.78 -2.22 3.64
N LEU A 258 8.15 -1.05 3.81
CA LEU A 258 6.77 -0.92 4.29
C LEU A 258 5.81 -1.85 3.52
N PHE A 259 6.05 -2.11 2.23
CA PHE A 259 5.21 -2.99 1.42
C PHE A 259 5.35 -4.46 1.78
N ALA A 260 6.53 -4.92 2.22
CA ALA A 260 6.72 -6.29 2.70
C ALA A 260 5.99 -6.48 4.04
N GLU A 261 6.23 -5.59 5.02
CA GLU A 261 5.50 -5.62 6.29
C GLU A 261 3.98 -5.49 6.12
N LEU A 262 3.51 -4.67 5.18
CA LEU A 262 2.08 -4.51 4.91
C LEU A 262 1.47 -5.74 4.24
N GLU A 263 2.19 -6.42 3.33
CA GLU A 263 1.69 -7.65 2.71
C GLU A 263 1.74 -8.84 3.69
N ASP A 264 2.74 -8.91 4.58
CA ASP A 264 2.78 -9.87 5.69
C ASP A 264 1.64 -9.63 6.69
N LYS A 265 1.47 -8.39 7.18
CA LYS A 265 0.35 -8.01 8.06
C LYS A 265 -1.00 -8.23 7.38
N ARG A 266 -1.10 -8.01 6.06
CA ARG A 266 -2.29 -8.33 5.28
C ARG A 266 -2.52 -9.84 5.19
N ALA A 267 -1.49 -10.65 4.94
CA ALA A 267 -1.59 -12.10 4.91
C ALA A 267 -1.98 -12.68 6.28
N GLU A 268 -1.47 -12.11 7.38
CA GLU A 268 -1.90 -12.44 8.74
C GLU A 268 -3.36 -12.07 8.97
N MET A 269 -3.79 -10.85 8.61
CA MET A 269 -5.19 -10.42 8.74
C MET A 269 -6.14 -11.23 7.86
N GLU A 270 -5.73 -11.63 6.65
CA GLU A 270 -6.50 -12.53 5.78
C GLU A 270 -6.60 -13.93 6.39
N ARG A 271 -5.52 -14.48 6.97
CA ARG A 271 -5.55 -15.75 7.72
C ARG A 271 -6.45 -15.68 8.96
N GLN A 272 -6.39 -14.59 9.73
CA GLN A 272 -7.26 -14.35 10.89
C GLN A 272 -8.73 -14.24 10.47
N LEU A 273 -9.02 -13.50 9.40
CA LEU A 273 -10.38 -13.36 8.83
C LEU A 273 -10.93 -14.70 8.33
N ILE A 274 -10.10 -15.52 7.67
CA ILE A 274 -10.47 -16.88 7.26
C ILE A 274 -10.75 -17.75 8.49
N SER A 275 -9.90 -17.70 9.52
CA SER A 275 -10.09 -18.43 10.77
C SER A 275 -11.41 -18.06 11.48
N MET A 276 -11.66 -16.76 11.70
CA MET A 276 -12.92 -16.26 12.26
C MET A 276 -14.13 -16.64 11.39
N LYS A 277 -14.01 -16.64 10.06
CA LYS A 277 -15.08 -17.02 9.14
C LYS A 277 -15.40 -18.52 9.22
N VAL A 278 -14.39 -19.37 9.40
CA VAL A 278 -14.57 -20.82 9.64
C VAL A 278 -15.20 -21.07 11.02
N GLN A 279 -14.74 -20.37 12.06
CA GLN A 279 -15.32 -20.43 13.41
C GLN A 279 -16.78 -19.95 13.43
N TYR A 280 -17.09 -18.85 12.74
CA TYR A 280 -18.46 -18.37 12.60
C TYR A 280 -19.35 -19.38 11.86
N GLN A 281 -18.84 -20.00 10.78
CA GLN A 281 -19.59 -21.03 10.04
C GLN A 281 -19.79 -22.33 10.84
N SER A 282 -18.84 -22.74 11.68
CA SER A 282 -19.03 -23.90 12.55
C SER A 282 -20.02 -23.58 13.68
N LEU A 283 -19.89 -22.41 14.31
CA LEU A 283 -20.83 -21.94 15.34
C LEU A 283 -22.25 -21.77 14.79
N GLN A 284 -22.41 -21.23 13.58
CA GLN A 284 -23.70 -21.11 12.88
C GLN A 284 -24.33 -22.48 12.61
N LYS A 285 -23.54 -23.49 12.21
CA LYS A 285 -24.01 -24.87 12.05
C LYS A 285 -24.45 -25.49 13.38
N VAL A 286 -23.68 -25.29 14.46
CA VAL A 286 -24.02 -25.76 15.81
C VAL A 286 -25.30 -25.08 16.31
N HIS A 287 -25.45 -23.76 16.11
CA HIS A 287 -26.66 -23.03 16.47
C HIS A 287 -27.88 -23.53 15.69
N ALA A 288 -27.77 -23.71 14.37
CA ALA A 288 -28.85 -24.26 13.55
C ALA A 288 -29.26 -25.69 13.97
N PHE A 289 -28.28 -26.55 14.30
CA PHE A 289 -28.55 -27.88 14.83
C PHE A 289 -29.25 -27.82 16.20
N ASN A 290 -28.79 -26.99 17.13
CA ASN A 290 -29.41 -26.82 18.44
C ASN A 290 -30.84 -26.26 18.32
N LYS A 291 -31.06 -25.26 17.45
CA LYS A 291 -32.39 -24.73 17.10
C LYS A 291 -33.32 -25.84 16.58
N GLN A 292 -32.83 -26.76 15.75
CA GLN A 292 -33.59 -27.92 15.29
C GLN A 292 -33.92 -28.92 16.42
N GLN A 293 -32.96 -29.22 17.31
CA GLN A 293 -33.20 -30.12 18.45
C GLN A 293 -34.20 -29.51 19.45
N MET A 294 -34.08 -28.22 19.73
CA MET A 294 -35.04 -27.47 20.55
C MET A 294 -36.46 -27.52 19.93
N GLN A 295 -36.60 -27.34 18.62
CA GLN A 295 -37.91 -27.44 17.95
C GLN A 295 -38.50 -28.86 18.05
N ARG A 296 -37.68 -29.91 17.92
CA ARG A 296 -38.13 -31.31 18.15
C ARG A 296 -38.62 -31.51 19.59
N MET A 297 -37.87 -31.00 20.57
CA MET A 297 -38.26 -31.10 21.99
C MET A 297 -39.53 -30.29 22.31
N LYS A 298 -39.69 -29.08 21.74
CA LYS A 298 -40.94 -28.31 21.83
C LYS A 298 -42.14 -29.07 21.26
N VAL A 299 -41.99 -29.72 20.10
CA VAL A 299 -43.05 -30.55 19.49
C VAL A 299 -43.38 -31.79 20.33
N GLN A 300 -42.38 -32.43 20.96
CA GLN A 300 -42.61 -33.53 21.90
C GLN A 300 -43.37 -33.06 23.15
N ILE A 301 -43.00 -31.91 23.73
CA ILE A 301 -43.71 -31.28 24.85
C ILE A 301 -45.15 -30.91 24.45
N ALA A 302 -45.35 -30.31 23.27
CA ALA A 302 -46.68 -30.02 22.72
C ALA A 302 -47.56 -31.27 22.66
N THR A 303 -47.01 -32.35 22.13
CA THR A 303 -47.68 -33.65 22.01
C THR A 303 -48.02 -34.23 23.38
N LEU A 304 -47.10 -34.17 24.34
CA LEU A 304 -47.33 -34.65 25.71
C LEU A 304 -48.40 -33.83 26.44
N MET A 305 -48.40 -32.50 26.30
CA MET A 305 -49.44 -31.62 26.86
C MET A 305 -50.82 -31.91 26.23
N GLN A 306 -50.88 -32.14 24.91
CA GLN A 306 -52.12 -32.51 24.23
C GLN A 306 -52.65 -33.88 24.70
N LEU A 307 -51.77 -34.86 24.89
CA LEU A 307 -52.13 -36.18 25.42
C LEU A 307 -52.54 -36.13 26.90
N GLN A 308 -51.95 -35.24 27.71
CA GLN A 308 -52.40 -34.98 29.07
C GLN A 308 -53.79 -34.33 29.09
N GLY A 309 -54.05 -33.38 28.20
CA GLY A 309 -55.36 -32.73 28.02
C GLY A 309 -56.50 -33.66 27.59
N SER A 310 -56.20 -34.89 27.13
CA SER A 310 -57.19 -35.93 26.81
C SER A 310 -57.42 -36.97 27.92
N ARG A 311 -56.69 -36.90 29.05
CA ARG A 311 -56.95 -37.80 30.19
C ARG A 311 -58.13 -37.28 31.00
N VAL A 312 -58.95 -38.19 31.53
CA VAL A 312 -60.00 -37.85 32.51
C VAL A 312 -59.33 -37.18 33.71
N ASP A 313 -59.91 -36.08 34.18
CA ASP A 313 -59.30 -35.24 35.19
C ASP A 313 -59.06 -36.03 36.50
N PRO A 314 -57.86 -36.00 37.09
CA PRO A 314 -57.54 -36.82 38.25
C PRO A 314 -58.40 -36.46 39.46
N ALA A 315 -58.74 -35.17 39.66
CA ALA A 315 -59.63 -34.78 40.75
C ALA A 315 -61.07 -35.25 40.52
N GLN A 316 -61.53 -35.34 39.26
CA GLN A 316 -62.81 -35.99 38.95
C GLN A 316 -62.78 -37.50 39.29
N MET A 317 -61.66 -38.18 39.06
CA MET A 317 -61.48 -39.60 39.39
C MET A 317 -61.44 -39.83 40.91
N GLU A 318 -60.63 -39.06 41.65
CA GLU A 318 -60.56 -39.09 43.12
C GLU A 318 -61.93 -38.78 43.76
N ARG A 319 -62.67 -37.82 43.21
CA ARG A 319 -64.01 -37.44 43.71
C ARG A 319 -65.03 -38.56 43.51
N LEU A 320 -64.98 -39.29 42.39
CA LEU A 320 -65.81 -40.47 42.17
C LEU A 320 -65.40 -41.64 43.09
N GLN A 321 -64.10 -41.85 43.28
CA GLN A 321 -63.56 -42.86 44.20
C GLN A 321 -63.92 -42.56 45.66
N SER A 322 -63.93 -41.29 46.06
CA SER A 322 -64.36 -40.82 47.37
C SER A 322 -65.87 -40.97 47.58
N MET A 323 -66.71 -40.64 46.59
CA MET A 323 -68.15 -40.93 46.70
C MET A 323 -68.44 -42.43 46.74
N LEU A 324 -67.68 -43.25 46.02
CA LEU A 324 -67.80 -44.72 46.11
C LEU A 324 -67.37 -45.25 47.48
N SER A 325 -66.27 -44.77 48.06
CA SER A 325 -65.85 -45.19 49.40
C SER A 325 -66.85 -44.73 50.48
N GLN A 326 -67.38 -43.50 50.37
CA GLN A 326 -68.46 -43.03 51.24
C GLN A 326 -69.72 -43.90 51.12
N LYS A 327 -70.19 -44.20 49.89
CA LYS A 327 -71.39 -45.03 49.70
C LYS A 327 -71.19 -46.47 50.14
N ASN A 328 -70.00 -47.04 49.96
CA ASN A 328 -69.66 -48.35 50.52
C ASN A 328 -69.63 -48.33 52.06
N GLY A 329 -69.15 -47.24 52.67
CA GLY A 329 -69.23 -47.00 54.11
C GLY A 329 -70.69 -46.91 54.59
N GLU A 330 -71.54 -46.13 53.93
CA GLU A 330 -72.98 -46.05 54.21
C GLU A 330 -73.67 -47.42 54.08
N ILE A 331 -73.29 -48.26 53.10
CA ILE A 331 -73.78 -49.63 52.95
C ILE A 331 -73.33 -50.52 54.13
N GLN A 332 -72.07 -50.44 54.56
CA GLN A 332 -71.60 -51.16 55.75
C GLN A 332 -72.32 -50.69 57.03
N ASP A 333 -72.56 -49.40 57.16
CA ASP A 333 -73.32 -48.80 58.26
C ASP A 333 -74.78 -49.28 58.28
N LEU A 334 -75.41 -49.40 57.10
CA LEU A 334 -76.75 -49.95 56.95
C LEU A 334 -76.79 -51.47 57.21
N MET A 335 -75.80 -52.24 56.76
CA MET A 335 -75.68 -53.67 57.08
C MET A 335 -75.50 -53.89 58.59
N THR A 336 -74.65 -53.11 59.27
CA THR A 336 -74.51 -53.23 60.73
C THR A 336 -75.71 -52.66 61.50
N LYS A 337 -76.55 -51.82 60.89
CA LYS A 337 -77.84 -51.41 61.47
C LYS A 337 -78.89 -52.51 61.28
N LEU A 338 -78.98 -53.15 60.11
CA LEU A 338 -79.81 -54.34 59.88
C LEU A 338 -79.44 -55.48 60.85
N GLN A 339 -78.15 -55.83 60.97
CA GLN A 339 -77.68 -56.83 61.94
C GLN A 339 -77.90 -56.45 63.42
N ARG A 340 -78.16 -55.17 63.73
CA ARG A 340 -78.59 -54.74 65.07
C ARG A 340 -80.11 -54.84 65.23
N LEU A 341 -80.88 -54.58 64.17
CA LEU A 341 -82.33 -54.71 64.16
C LEU A 341 -82.78 -56.19 64.18
N GLU A 342 -82.13 -57.07 63.42
CA GLU A 342 -82.31 -58.55 63.51
C GLU A 342 -82.05 -59.06 64.94
N LYS A 343 -81.13 -58.43 65.68
CA LYS A 343 -80.84 -58.74 67.09
C LYS A 343 -81.83 -58.13 68.09
N VAL A 344 -82.67 -57.20 67.66
CA VAL A 344 -83.72 -56.57 68.48
C VAL A 344 -85.09 -57.21 68.21
N GLU A 345 -85.37 -57.71 67.01
CA GLU A 345 -86.55 -58.54 66.71
C GLU A 345 -86.53 -59.90 67.46
N ALA A 346 -85.39 -60.27 68.06
CA ALA A 346 -85.23 -61.48 68.86
C ALA A 346 -85.77 -61.39 70.32
N GLN A 347 -86.47 -60.31 70.71
CA GLN A 347 -87.15 -60.21 72.03
C GLN A 347 -88.58 -59.64 71.95
N PRO A 348 -89.61 -60.37 72.42
CA PRO A 348 -90.98 -59.86 72.52
C PRO A 348 -91.27 -59.21 73.89
N ALA A 349 -91.76 -57.97 73.90
CA ALA A 349 -92.31 -57.32 75.09
C ALA A 349 -93.51 -56.43 74.75
N ASN A 350 -94.60 -56.59 75.51
CA ASN A 350 -95.95 -56.06 75.26
C ASN A 350 -96.08 -54.52 75.15
N PRO A 351 -97.17 -54.04 74.52
CA PRO A 351 -97.63 -52.65 74.66
C PRO A 351 -98.41 -52.42 75.98
N GLY A 352 -98.55 -51.15 76.38
CA GLY A 352 -99.67 -50.70 77.23
C GLY A 352 -100.99 -50.60 76.43
N PRO A 353 -102.11 -50.06 76.98
CA PRO A 353 -102.11 -48.95 77.95
C PRO A 353 -103.23 -49.01 79.03
N ALA A 354 -103.32 -47.92 79.82
CA ALA A 354 -104.56 -47.35 80.41
C ALA A 354 -105.37 -48.18 81.44
N ALA A 355 -106.19 -47.59 82.32
CA ALA A 355 -106.22 -46.25 82.93
C ALA A 355 -107.20 -46.29 84.13
N GLY A 356 -107.18 -45.27 85.00
CA GLY A 356 -108.18 -45.07 86.03
C GLY A 356 -107.58 -44.72 87.40
N ALA A 357 -107.82 -43.49 87.85
CA ALA A 357 -107.62 -43.05 89.23
C ALA A 357 -108.89 -42.30 89.65
N GLU A 358 -109.31 -42.44 90.91
CA GLU A 358 -110.56 -41.83 91.38
C GLU A 358 -110.42 -40.32 91.63
N ALA A 359 -111.53 -39.62 91.44
CA ALA A 359 -111.57 -38.16 91.31
C ALA A 359 -111.23 -37.40 92.60
N GLN A 360 -110.42 -36.34 92.45
CA GLN A 360 -110.89 -34.98 92.75
C GLN A 360 -110.09 -33.93 91.97
N ASP A 361 -110.76 -32.82 91.63
CA ASP A 361 -110.28 -31.66 90.86
C ASP A 361 -109.67 -31.96 89.46
N GLU A 362 -110.23 -32.93 88.75
CA GLU A 362 -109.84 -33.27 87.37
C GLU A 362 -109.93 -32.09 86.39
N THR A 363 -110.82 -31.11 86.62
CA THR A 363 -111.08 -30.03 85.66
C THR A 363 -109.84 -29.16 85.46
N TYR A 364 -109.22 -28.67 86.55
CA TYR A 364 -108.05 -27.79 86.46
C TYR A 364 -106.82 -28.54 85.93
N TYR A 365 -106.64 -29.80 86.34
CA TYR A 365 -105.54 -30.64 85.86
C TYR A 365 -105.70 -31.03 84.38
N THR A 366 -106.91 -31.39 83.94
CA THR A 366 -107.17 -31.71 82.53
C THR A 366 -107.12 -30.48 81.64
N ASP A 367 -107.54 -29.29 82.09
CA ASP A 367 -107.40 -28.05 81.30
C ASP A 367 -105.94 -27.59 81.20
N LEU A 368 -105.13 -27.76 82.25
CA LEU A 368 -103.68 -27.57 82.17
C LEU A 368 -103.03 -28.56 81.19
N LEU A 369 -103.41 -29.85 81.22
CA LEU A 369 -102.94 -30.85 80.28
C LEU A 369 -103.40 -30.57 78.83
N LYS A 370 -104.65 -30.13 78.61
CA LYS A 370 -105.15 -29.70 77.30
C LYS A 370 -104.35 -28.49 76.78
N LEU A 371 -104.04 -27.52 77.64
CA LEU A 371 -103.24 -26.34 77.26
C LEU A 371 -101.79 -26.73 76.92
N GLN A 372 -101.17 -27.59 77.73
CA GLN A 372 -99.84 -28.15 77.43
C GLN A 372 -99.84 -28.95 76.12
N LEU A 373 -100.87 -29.76 75.86
CA LEU A 373 -101.02 -30.52 74.62
C LEU A 373 -101.24 -29.58 73.41
N GLN A 374 -102.08 -28.55 73.54
CA GLN A 374 -102.26 -27.55 72.47
C GLN A 374 -100.98 -26.75 72.18
N ASN A 375 -100.21 -26.40 73.21
CA ASN A 375 -98.92 -25.72 73.02
C ASN A 375 -97.90 -26.66 72.38
N SER A 376 -97.79 -27.91 72.84
CA SER A 376 -96.96 -28.95 72.22
C SER A 376 -97.32 -29.17 70.74
N VAL A 377 -98.61 -29.24 70.40
CA VAL A 377 -99.06 -29.34 68.99
C VAL A 377 -98.68 -28.09 68.17
N LYS A 378 -98.79 -26.87 68.74
CA LYS A 378 -98.34 -25.63 68.07
C LYS A 378 -96.83 -25.59 67.89
N ASP A 379 -96.05 -26.03 68.88
CA ASP A 379 -94.59 -26.12 68.80
C ASP A 379 -94.16 -27.16 67.76
N VAL A 380 -94.80 -28.33 67.71
CA VAL A 380 -94.57 -29.36 66.67
C VAL A 380 -94.93 -28.82 65.28
N GLN A 381 -96.00 -28.04 65.14
CA GLN A 381 -96.36 -27.37 63.88
C GLN A 381 -95.34 -26.30 63.49
N ARG A 382 -94.85 -25.48 64.43
CA ARG A 382 -93.82 -24.46 64.17
C ARG A 382 -92.50 -25.13 63.76
N LEU A 383 -92.02 -26.11 64.53
CA LEU A 383 -90.81 -26.88 64.24
C LEU A 383 -90.94 -27.65 62.91
N GLY A 384 -92.13 -28.15 62.57
CA GLY A 384 -92.42 -28.75 61.27
C GLY A 384 -92.29 -27.75 60.11
N GLY A 385 -92.79 -26.53 60.28
CA GLY A 385 -92.62 -25.42 59.33
C GLY A 385 -91.16 -24.99 59.18
N GLU A 386 -90.44 -24.82 60.29
CA GLU A 386 -89.01 -24.49 60.32
C GLU A 386 -88.16 -25.59 59.64
N LEU A 387 -88.41 -26.86 59.95
CA LEU A 387 -87.75 -28.01 59.31
C LEU A 387 -88.06 -28.11 57.81
N SER A 388 -89.29 -27.82 57.40
CA SER A 388 -89.68 -27.76 55.99
C SER A 388 -88.94 -26.64 55.25
N LEU A 389 -88.89 -25.44 55.83
CA LEU A 389 -88.14 -24.31 55.31
C LEU A 389 -86.63 -24.60 55.23
N GLN A 390 -86.06 -25.25 56.24
CA GLN A 390 -84.63 -25.60 56.25
C GLN A 390 -84.30 -26.68 55.21
N ARG A 391 -85.18 -27.66 54.99
CA ARG A 391 -85.07 -28.63 53.88
C ARG A 391 -85.15 -27.95 52.51
N MET A 392 -86.06 -26.99 52.34
CA MET A 392 -86.18 -26.22 51.09
C MET A 392 -84.93 -25.38 50.82
N LYS A 393 -84.38 -24.71 51.86
CA LYS A 393 -83.13 -23.96 51.77
C LYS A 393 -81.96 -24.86 51.36
N SER A 394 -81.73 -25.96 52.08
CA SER A 394 -80.58 -26.85 51.79
C SER A 394 -80.68 -27.54 50.42
N LEU A 395 -81.89 -27.86 49.93
CA LEU A 395 -82.10 -28.30 48.55
C LEU A 395 -81.76 -27.20 47.54
N SER A 396 -82.18 -25.95 47.77
CA SER A 396 -81.87 -24.83 46.87
C SER A 396 -80.38 -24.49 46.85
N GLU A 397 -79.70 -24.61 48.00
CA GLU A 397 -78.26 -24.40 48.16
C GLU A 397 -77.46 -25.52 47.50
N SER A 398 -77.87 -26.79 47.65
CA SER A 398 -77.30 -27.94 46.97
C SER A 398 -77.44 -27.82 45.44
N GLN A 399 -78.63 -27.45 44.95
CA GLN A 399 -78.87 -27.25 43.52
C GLN A 399 -78.07 -26.05 42.97
N ARG A 400 -77.93 -24.97 43.76
CA ARG A 400 -77.07 -23.82 43.42
C ARG A 400 -75.60 -24.23 43.36
N ALA A 401 -75.09 -24.96 44.35
CA ALA A 401 -73.72 -25.46 44.37
C ALA A 401 -73.43 -26.35 43.15
N LEU A 402 -74.29 -27.33 42.87
CA LEU A 402 -74.18 -28.20 41.70
C LEU A 402 -74.23 -27.42 40.37
N SER A 403 -75.01 -26.33 40.30
CA SER A 403 -75.00 -25.42 39.14
C SER A 403 -73.69 -24.64 38.99
N LEU A 404 -73.04 -24.27 40.10
CA LEU A 404 -71.75 -23.60 40.11
C LEU A 404 -70.61 -24.56 39.76
N GLU A 405 -70.65 -25.80 40.25
CA GLU A 405 -69.69 -26.84 39.87
C GLU A 405 -69.74 -27.16 38.37
N ARG A 406 -70.94 -27.28 37.79
CA ARG A 406 -71.10 -27.44 36.34
C ARG A 406 -70.49 -26.27 35.57
N LYS A 407 -70.72 -25.03 36.01
CA LYS A 407 -70.12 -23.82 35.42
C LYS A 407 -68.60 -23.81 35.56
N LEU A 408 -68.08 -24.13 36.75
CA LEU A 408 -66.66 -24.23 37.03
C LEU A 408 -65.99 -25.24 36.08
N PHE A 409 -66.50 -26.46 35.99
CA PHE A 409 -65.99 -27.49 35.08
C PHE A 409 -66.01 -27.06 33.60
N THR A 410 -67.09 -26.39 33.14
CA THR A 410 -67.10 -25.83 31.78
C THR A 410 -66.07 -24.72 31.57
N SER A 411 -65.88 -23.84 32.56
CA SER A 411 -64.88 -22.76 32.48
C SER A 411 -63.45 -23.29 32.53
N GLU A 412 -63.20 -24.35 33.31
CA GLU A 412 -61.90 -24.99 33.45
C GLU A 412 -61.53 -25.78 32.20
N ARG A 413 -62.49 -26.49 31.58
CA ARG A 413 -62.30 -27.11 30.26
C ARG A 413 -61.99 -26.07 29.18
N LEU A 414 -62.70 -24.94 29.17
CA LEU A 414 -62.43 -23.84 28.24
C LEU A 414 -61.05 -23.21 28.50
N LEU A 415 -60.63 -23.09 29.76
CA LEU A 415 -59.29 -22.62 30.12
C LEU A 415 -58.19 -23.59 29.66
N LYS A 416 -58.35 -24.90 29.91
CA LYS A 416 -57.44 -25.96 29.43
C LYS A 416 -57.34 -25.95 27.90
N GLN A 417 -58.45 -25.74 27.19
CA GLN A 417 -58.46 -25.57 25.73
C GLN A 417 -57.73 -24.29 25.29
N ALA A 418 -58.07 -23.13 25.87
CA ALA A 418 -57.45 -21.85 25.54
C ALA A 418 -55.94 -21.81 25.84
N GLN A 419 -55.47 -22.54 26.87
CA GLN A 419 -54.04 -22.75 27.12
C GLN A 419 -53.38 -23.56 26.00
N SER A 420 -54.02 -24.63 25.51
CA SER A 420 -53.51 -25.42 24.39
C SER A 420 -53.45 -24.60 23.09
N ASP A 421 -54.44 -23.75 22.83
CA ASP A 421 -54.49 -22.89 21.64
C ASP A 421 -53.53 -21.69 21.76
N LYS A 422 -53.33 -21.11 22.95
CA LYS A 422 -52.24 -20.16 23.22
C LYS A 422 -50.89 -20.77 22.86
N PHE A 423 -50.59 -21.98 23.33
CA PHE A 423 -49.32 -22.65 23.05
C PHE A 423 -49.15 -22.97 21.56
N ARG A 424 -50.22 -23.42 20.90
CA ARG A 424 -50.29 -23.64 19.44
C ARG A 424 -50.00 -22.36 18.65
N LEU A 425 -50.53 -21.22 19.09
CA LEU A 425 -50.29 -19.91 18.49
C LEU A 425 -48.88 -19.38 18.78
N GLN A 426 -48.32 -19.61 19.97
CA GLN A 426 -46.92 -19.29 20.28
C GLN A 426 -45.96 -20.04 19.34
N LEU A 427 -46.14 -21.36 19.17
CA LEU A 427 -45.38 -22.13 18.18
C LEU A 427 -45.56 -21.59 16.75
N ARG A 428 -46.76 -21.12 16.39
CA ARG A 428 -47.06 -20.54 15.06
C ARG A 428 -46.38 -19.18 14.83
N VAL A 429 -46.24 -18.36 15.88
CA VAL A 429 -45.51 -17.09 15.86
C VAL A 429 -44.01 -17.34 15.76
N GLU A 430 -43.45 -18.23 16.59
CA GLU A 430 -42.04 -18.64 16.49
C GLU A 430 -41.71 -19.22 15.10
N ASP A 431 -42.61 -20.03 14.52
CA ASP A 431 -42.49 -20.57 13.16
C ASP A 431 -42.51 -19.48 12.07
N LEU A 432 -43.06 -18.30 12.34
CA LEU A 432 -43.09 -17.16 11.42
C LEU A 432 -41.89 -16.25 11.62
N GLU A 433 -41.51 -15.97 12.87
CA GLU A 433 -40.27 -15.27 13.22
C GLU A 433 -39.04 -15.98 12.62
N GLN A 434 -39.00 -17.32 12.70
CA GLN A 434 -37.95 -18.13 12.06
C GLN A 434 -37.93 -18.06 10.53
N LYS A 435 -39.03 -17.64 9.88
CA LYS A 435 -39.12 -17.41 8.43
C LYS A 435 -38.82 -15.95 8.04
N TYR A 436 -38.90 -15.04 9.01
CA TYR A 436 -38.70 -13.60 8.87
C TYR A 436 -37.41 -13.07 9.53
N GLU A 437 -36.53 -13.94 10.06
CA GLU A 437 -35.14 -13.59 10.39
C GLU A 437 -34.49 -12.85 9.21
N PRO A 438 -34.16 -11.54 9.35
CA PRO A 438 -33.67 -10.75 8.23
C PRO A 438 -32.37 -11.32 7.67
N LYS A 439 -32.32 -11.51 6.34
CA LYS A 439 -31.08 -11.87 5.63
C LYS A 439 -30.18 -10.64 5.53
N GLU A 440 -29.53 -10.28 6.63
CA GLU A 440 -28.60 -9.17 6.66
C GLU A 440 -27.48 -9.32 5.62
N GLY A 441 -27.09 -8.18 5.03
CA GLY A 441 -25.70 -8.02 4.61
C GLY A 441 -25.24 -8.66 3.31
N LYS A 442 -26.08 -9.30 2.46
CA LYS A 442 -25.68 -9.64 1.08
C LYS A 442 -25.63 -8.44 0.12
N LYS A 443 -25.03 -7.33 0.58
CA LYS A 443 -24.61 -6.22 -0.28
C LYS A 443 -23.46 -6.71 -1.17
N LYS A 444 -23.75 -6.97 -2.46
CA LYS A 444 -22.70 -7.14 -3.46
C LYS A 444 -21.94 -5.81 -3.56
N ALA A 445 -20.64 -5.81 -3.31
CA ALA A 445 -19.81 -4.64 -3.55
C ALA A 445 -19.69 -4.43 -5.06
N GLU A 446 -20.27 -3.34 -5.56
CA GLU A 446 -20.15 -2.97 -6.97
C GLU A 446 -18.71 -2.57 -7.27
N ARG A 447 -18.14 -3.14 -8.35
CA ARG A 447 -16.79 -2.79 -8.80
C ARG A 447 -16.84 -1.39 -9.39
N LYS A 448 -16.26 -0.41 -8.69
CA LYS A 448 -16.06 0.96 -9.20
C LYS A 448 -15.26 0.94 -10.51
N ARG A 449 -15.95 0.92 -11.65
CA ARG A 449 -15.38 1.36 -12.92
C ARG A 449 -15.07 2.85 -12.80
N LYS A 450 -13.90 3.27 -13.29
CA LYS A 450 -13.54 4.68 -13.38
C LYS A 450 -14.32 5.30 -14.52
N GLU A 451 -15.27 6.18 -14.24
CA GLU A 451 -15.84 7.04 -15.25
C GLU A 451 -14.78 8.04 -15.72
N LYS A 452 -14.63 8.17 -17.04
CA LYS A 452 -14.05 9.34 -17.69
C LYS A 452 -15.17 9.94 -18.52
N LEU A 453 -15.55 11.19 -18.24
CA LEU A 453 -16.48 11.94 -19.09
C LEU A 453 -15.80 12.22 -20.45
N PRO A 454 -16.42 11.86 -21.59
CA PRO A 454 -15.92 12.14 -22.94
C PRO A 454 -16.66 13.34 -23.58
N VAL A 455 -16.45 13.55 -24.90
CA VAL A 455 -17.22 14.44 -25.81
C VAL A 455 -16.90 15.95 -25.61
N ASP A 456 -16.50 16.77 -26.61
CA ASP A 456 -16.36 16.61 -28.08
C ASP A 456 -15.51 17.78 -28.68
N VAL A 457 -15.17 17.95 -29.99
CA VAL A 457 -15.37 17.22 -31.27
C VAL A 457 -14.14 17.45 -32.19
N SER A 458 -13.96 16.61 -33.23
CA SER A 458 -13.37 16.92 -34.56
C SER A 458 -11.86 17.25 -34.71
N SER A 459 -11.18 16.88 -35.81
CA SER A 459 -11.53 16.05 -36.98
C SER A 459 -10.28 15.56 -37.77
N MET A 460 -10.48 14.60 -38.69
CA MET A 460 -9.50 13.99 -39.64
C MET A 460 -8.46 13.04 -39.00
N SER A 461 -7.94 12.00 -39.66
CA SER A 461 -8.07 11.53 -41.05
C SER A 461 -8.11 9.99 -41.18
N GLU A 462 -8.29 9.51 -42.42
CA GLU A 462 -8.37 8.14 -42.96
C GLU A 462 -7.33 7.09 -42.48
N GLY A 463 -7.65 5.79 -42.63
CA GLY A 463 -6.62 4.77 -42.92
C GLY A 463 -6.87 3.29 -42.53
N THR A 464 -7.24 2.46 -43.52
CA THR A 464 -6.92 1.00 -43.68
C THR A 464 -7.28 -0.07 -42.62
N ASN A 465 -8.06 -1.07 -43.08
CA ASN A 465 -8.04 -2.49 -42.65
C ASN A 465 -6.80 -3.23 -43.26
N PRO A 466 -6.50 -4.54 -43.06
CA PRO A 466 -7.36 -5.63 -42.54
C PRO A 466 -6.66 -6.70 -41.63
N GLU A 467 -7.33 -7.86 -41.45
CA GLU A 467 -6.78 -9.20 -41.12
C GLU A 467 -6.22 -9.45 -39.67
N GLU A 468 -6.26 -10.66 -39.08
CA GLU A 468 -6.75 -11.98 -39.55
C GLU A 468 -7.37 -12.89 -38.44
N GLN A 469 -7.74 -14.10 -38.85
CA GLN A 469 -8.48 -15.20 -38.18
C GLN A 469 -7.89 -15.68 -36.83
N THR A 470 -8.69 -16.18 -35.87
CA THR A 470 -9.19 -17.58 -35.79
C THR A 470 -10.27 -17.67 -34.68
N ALA A 471 -11.39 -18.40 -34.77
CA ALA A 471 -11.61 -19.86 -34.91
C ALA A 471 -11.13 -20.64 -33.65
N SER A 472 -11.90 -21.51 -32.96
CA SER A 472 -13.16 -22.21 -33.30
C SER A 472 -13.93 -22.68 -32.04
N GLY A 473 -15.25 -22.90 -32.16
CA GLY A 473 -16.06 -23.79 -31.29
C GLY A 473 -16.40 -23.28 -29.87
N ASP A 474 -17.48 -23.75 -29.22
CA ASP A 474 -18.60 -24.56 -29.69
C ASP A 474 -19.88 -24.21 -28.89
N GLY A 475 -21.07 -24.56 -29.41
CA GLY A 475 -22.37 -24.28 -28.77
C GLY A 475 -22.95 -25.49 -28.01
N PRO A 476 -24.24 -25.45 -27.60
CA PRO A 476 -25.20 -24.34 -27.71
C PRO A 476 -25.89 -23.98 -26.37
N ALA A 477 -26.82 -23.03 -26.43
CA ALA A 477 -27.85 -22.76 -25.40
C ALA A 477 -29.01 -23.83 -25.50
N PRO A 478 -30.26 -23.71 -24.96
CA PRO A 478 -31.06 -22.48 -24.75
C PRO A 478 -32.15 -22.45 -23.64
N ARG A 479 -32.85 -21.30 -23.53
CA ARG A 479 -34.24 -21.09 -23.02
C ARG A 479 -34.49 -21.40 -21.52
N THR A 480 -35.51 -20.87 -20.84
CA THR A 480 -36.82 -20.29 -21.23
C THR A 480 -37.07 -18.93 -20.52
N THR A 481 -37.51 -17.89 -21.25
CA THR A 481 -38.89 -17.30 -21.30
C THR A 481 -39.48 -16.91 -19.92
N ASP A 482 -39.73 -15.62 -19.64
CA ASP A 482 -40.99 -14.85 -19.84
C ASP A 482 -42.10 -15.26 -18.83
N SER A 483 -42.95 -14.41 -18.23
CA SER A 483 -43.19 -12.93 -18.23
C SER A 483 -43.77 -12.57 -16.81
N GLU A 484 -44.57 -11.56 -16.43
CA GLU A 484 -45.25 -10.40 -17.06
C GLU A 484 -45.70 -9.36 -15.98
N THR A 485 -46.36 -8.26 -16.39
CA THR A 485 -47.22 -7.33 -15.59
C THR A 485 -46.54 -6.22 -14.77
N SER A 486 -47.22 -5.07 -14.65
CA SER A 486 -46.73 -3.76 -14.16
C SER A 486 -47.87 -2.91 -13.54
N PRO A 487 -47.74 -1.58 -13.33
CA PRO A 487 -46.90 -0.89 -12.35
C PRO A 487 -47.75 -0.43 -11.13
N PRO A 488 -48.37 0.78 -10.96
CA PRO A 488 -48.15 2.16 -11.48
C PRO A 488 -47.77 3.19 -10.37
N ALA A 489 -47.72 4.49 -10.72
CA ALA A 489 -47.82 5.70 -9.86
C ALA A 489 -46.65 6.01 -8.87
N GLU A 490 -46.26 7.26 -8.57
CA GLU A 490 -46.69 8.57 -9.09
C GLU A 490 -45.59 9.67 -8.98
N THR A 491 -45.97 10.90 -9.34
CA THR A 491 -45.30 12.22 -9.49
C THR A 491 -44.43 12.75 -8.29
N GLU A 492 -43.72 13.90 -8.30
CA GLU A 492 -43.68 15.12 -9.16
C GLU A 492 -42.38 15.98 -9.00
N SER A 493 -42.17 16.97 -9.91
CA SER A 493 -41.63 18.37 -9.76
C SER A 493 -40.44 18.77 -8.82
N SER A 494 -39.68 19.86 -9.06
CA SER A 494 -39.44 20.76 -10.23
C SER A 494 -38.40 21.88 -9.93
N ASN A 495 -37.53 22.24 -10.90
CA ASN A 495 -36.96 23.58 -11.24
C ASN A 495 -36.28 24.48 -10.14
N GLU A 496 -35.60 25.63 -10.38
CA GLU A 496 -35.43 26.52 -11.57
C GLU A 496 -34.11 27.39 -11.51
N GLU A 497 -33.44 27.64 -12.66
CA GLU A 497 -32.85 28.93 -13.18
C GLU A 497 -31.80 29.84 -12.42
N SER A 498 -31.01 30.79 -13.03
CA SER A 498 -30.55 31.12 -14.42
C SER A 498 -29.45 32.27 -14.54
N HIS A 499 -28.85 32.49 -15.75
CA HIS A 499 -28.09 33.70 -16.29
C HIS A 499 -26.65 34.09 -15.76
N SER A 500 -25.72 34.89 -16.36
CA SER A 500 -25.24 35.37 -17.74
C SER A 500 -23.94 36.29 -17.61
N VAL A 501 -23.03 36.76 -18.53
CA VAL A 501 -22.45 36.46 -19.90
C VAL A 501 -22.39 37.71 -20.88
N PRO A 502 -21.35 38.06 -21.75
CA PRO A 502 -19.84 37.94 -21.79
C PRO A 502 -18.94 39.05 -22.58
N ARG A 503 -17.58 39.07 -22.44
CA ARG A 503 -16.48 39.43 -23.47
C ARG A 503 -16.27 40.91 -24.01
N PRO A 504 -15.39 41.31 -25.02
CA PRO A 504 -14.12 40.81 -25.72
C PRO A 504 -13.02 41.87 -26.24
N ALA A 505 -11.99 41.44 -27.07
CA ALA A 505 -11.25 42.14 -28.21
C ALA A 505 -9.85 42.87 -28.01
N LYS A 506 -8.91 43.23 -28.97
CA LYS A 506 -8.48 42.87 -30.39
C LYS A 506 -7.15 43.58 -30.96
N TYR A 507 -6.31 42.87 -31.78
CA TYR A 507 -5.35 43.27 -32.91
C TYR A 507 -4.12 44.27 -32.79
N GLN A 508 -3.32 44.64 -33.86
CA GLN A 508 -2.24 43.93 -34.67
C GLN A 508 -1.60 44.82 -35.83
N LYS A 509 -0.37 44.50 -36.38
CA LYS A 509 0.20 44.74 -37.79
C LYS A 509 1.27 45.87 -38.03
N ILE A 510 2.56 45.68 -38.41
CA ILE A 510 3.35 45.34 -39.67
C ILE A 510 3.56 46.43 -40.78
N LYS A 511 4.82 46.89 -41.09
CA LYS A 511 5.51 46.94 -42.45
C LYS A 511 6.91 47.64 -42.54
N GLU A 512 7.63 47.40 -43.65
CA GLU A 512 9.00 47.85 -44.11
C GLU A 512 8.92 48.63 -45.48
N PRO A 513 10.00 48.90 -46.28
CA PRO A 513 11.36 49.52 -46.11
C PRO A 513 11.66 50.64 -47.17
N ASP A 514 12.91 51.17 -47.31
CA ASP A 514 13.75 51.08 -48.55
C ASP A 514 15.21 51.65 -48.41
N TRP A 515 16.05 51.57 -49.47
CA TRP A 515 17.51 51.85 -49.53
C TRP A 515 17.97 53.11 -50.33
N THR A 516 19.15 53.68 -50.02
CA THR A 516 20.26 54.06 -50.97
C THR A 516 21.50 54.65 -50.23
N ALA A 517 22.63 54.90 -50.93
CA ALA A 517 23.96 55.18 -50.33
C ALA A 517 24.77 56.34 -51.01
N PRO A 518 26.12 56.53 -50.87
CA PRO A 518 26.74 57.79 -50.38
C PRO A 518 27.61 58.54 -51.43
N PRO A 519 28.38 59.60 -51.09
CA PRO A 519 29.81 59.39 -50.74
C PRO A 519 30.57 60.47 -49.88
N SER A 520 31.81 60.11 -49.49
CA SER A 520 33.01 60.98 -49.36
C SER A 520 33.47 61.63 -48.02
N CYS A 521 34.56 61.06 -47.49
CA CYS A 521 35.71 61.59 -46.72
C CYS A 521 35.74 62.99 -46.06
N SER A 522 36.19 63.04 -44.80
CA SER A 522 37.50 63.63 -44.42
C SER A 522 37.96 63.21 -43.00
N VAL A 523 39.24 63.42 -42.69
CA VAL A 523 40.00 62.76 -41.60
C VAL A 523 40.11 63.61 -40.32
N THR A 524 39.91 63.01 -39.13
CA THR A 524 40.83 63.22 -37.99
C THR A 524 40.79 62.12 -36.90
N GLN A 525 41.96 61.91 -36.31
CA GLN A 525 42.37 61.13 -35.12
C GLN A 525 41.65 61.54 -33.80
N GLN A 526 41.55 60.76 -32.70
CA GLN A 526 42.07 59.42 -32.33
C GLN A 526 41.40 58.89 -31.01
N VAL A 527 41.73 57.65 -30.60
CA VAL A 527 41.59 57.00 -29.26
C VAL A 527 40.28 56.24 -28.97
N ASP A 528 40.30 54.98 -29.39
CA ASP A 528 40.07 53.76 -28.58
C ASP A 528 38.73 53.48 -27.84
N SER A 529 37.86 52.76 -28.57
CA SER A 529 37.52 51.35 -28.29
C SER A 529 36.86 50.95 -26.95
N GLU A 530 35.52 50.99 -26.92
CA GLU A 530 34.70 50.02 -26.16
C GLU A 530 33.37 49.74 -26.89
N GLU A 531 32.58 48.78 -26.38
CA GLU A 531 31.35 48.15 -26.94
C GLU A 531 31.53 47.08 -28.05
N ASN A 532 31.02 45.83 -28.02
CA ASN A 532 30.04 45.04 -27.23
C ASN A 532 28.73 44.69 -28.01
N GLN A 533 28.51 43.38 -28.27
CA GLN A 533 27.27 42.70 -28.73
C GLN A 533 26.62 43.07 -30.10
N GLN A 534 26.30 42.04 -30.91
CA GLN A 534 24.95 41.42 -30.96
C GLN A 534 24.87 40.21 -31.93
N HIS A 535 23.81 39.39 -31.80
CA HIS A 535 23.55 38.17 -32.60
C HIS A 535 22.87 38.45 -33.97
N ASN A 536 23.05 37.57 -34.98
CA ASN A 536 22.01 36.59 -35.41
C ASN A 536 22.33 35.76 -36.69
N LYS A 537 21.95 34.47 -36.65
CA LYS A 537 21.33 33.62 -37.71
C LYS A 537 21.77 33.69 -39.20
N LYS A 538 22.29 32.55 -39.72
CA LYS A 538 21.56 31.60 -40.61
C LYS A 538 22.41 30.34 -40.89
N GLU A 539 21.86 29.13 -40.81
CA GLU A 539 21.29 28.32 -41.92
C GLU A 539 22.19 28.17 -43.17
N GLU A 540 22.88 27.03 -43.32
CA GLU A 540 22.57 26.01 -44.36
C GLU A 540 23.48 24.75 -44.28
N ARG A 541 22.86 23.59 -44.52
CA ARG A 541 23.38 22.36 -45.17
C ARG A 541 24.89 22.00 -45.06
N SER A 542 25.23 21.10 -44.14
CA SER A 542 26.33 20.13 -44.34
C SER A 542 25.78 18.77 -44.80
N LYS A 543 26.51 18.07 -45.67
CA LYS A 543 26.06 16.80 -46.30
C LYS A 543 26.47 15.60 -45.44
N LYS A 544 25.63 14.56 -45.37
CA LYS A 544 26.01 13.28 -44.76
C LYS A 544 27.16 12.64 -45.57
N PRO A 545 28.31 12.30 -44.97
CA PRO A 545 29.25 11.37 -45.58
C PRO A 545 28.65 9.94 -45.58
N ARG A 546 29.13 9.10 -46.48
CA ARG A 546 28.67 7.73 -46.69
C ARG A 546 29.49 6.80 -45.79
N THR A 547 28.83 5.94 -45.00
CA THR A 547 29.56 4.92 -44.22
C THR A 547 30.06 3.83 -45.15
N GLU A 548 31.37 3.76 -45.39
CA GLU A 548 31.97 2.68 -46.16
C GLU A 548 32.21 1.46 -45.26
N ILE A 549 31.54 0.34 -45.59
CA ILE A 549 31.63 -0.91 -44.84
C ILE A 549 32.85 -1.67 -45.36
N ILE A 550 33.93 -1.69 -44.56
CA ILE A 550 35.11 -2.50 -44.87
C ILE A 550 34.78 -3.98 -44.65
N HIS A 551 34.53 -4.71 -45.73
CA HIS A 551 34.46 -6.17 -45.71
C HIS A 551 35.87 -6.77 -45.60
N VAL A 552 36.24 -7.23 -44.41
CA VAL A 552 37.46 -8.02 -44.21
C VAL A 552 37.20 -9.47 -44.65
N THR A 553 37.60 -9.81 -45.88
CA THR A 553 37.56 -11.18 -46.39
C THR A 553 38.68 -12.01 -45.75
N ASN A 554 38.29 -12.95 -44.88
CA ASN A 554 39.21 -13.74 -44.05
C ASN A 554 39.87 -14.89 -44.83
N ASN A 555 40.91 -14.59 -45.61
CA ASN A 555 41.66 -15.59 -46.39
C ASN A 555 42.60 -16.40 -45.48
N LYS A 556 42.27 -17.68 -45.32
CA LYS A 556 42.94 -18.63 -44.43
C LYS A 556 44.05 -19.38 -45.16
N THR A 557 45.28 -18.87 -45.11
CA THR A 557 46.45 -19.57 -45.67
C THR A 557 46.88 -20.75 -44.78
N MET A 558 47.14 -21.89 -45.42
CA MET A 558 47.60 -23.13 -44.79
C MET A 558 49.06 -23.35 -45.15
N GLU A 559 50.00 -22.96 -44.29
CA GLU A 559 51.41 -23.31 -44.47
C GLU A 559 52.12 -23.43 -43.12
N ASN A 560 52.30 -24.66 -42.67
CA ASN A 560 52.98 -24.99 -41.42
C ASN A 560 53.53 -26.42 -41.51
N GLN A 561 54.70 -26.57 -42.15
CA GLN A 561 55.40 -27.86 -42.27
C GLN A 561 56.89 -27.65 -42.59
N CYS A 562 57.73 -28.59 -42.14
CA CYS A 562 59.15 -28.73 -42.47
C CYS A 562 60.10 -27.55 -42.12
N ALA A 563 60.47 -27.48 -40.85
CA ALA A 563 61.81 -27.02 -40.45
C ALA A 563 62.50 -28.14 -39.65
N GLN A 564 63.32 -28.96 -40.33
CA GLN A 564 64.11 -30.01 -39.70
C GLN A 564 65.42 -30.28 -40.48
N GLN A 565 66.41 -29.41 -40.28
CA GLN A 565 67.84 -29.65 -40.44
C GLN A 565 68.61 -28.61 -39.63
#